data_AF-A0A4V0BSG2-F1
#
_entry.id   AF-A0A4V0BSG2-F1
#
_cell.length_a   1.000
_cell.length_b   1.000
_cell.length_c   1.000
_cell.angle_alpha   90.00
_cell.angle_beta   90.00
_cell.angle_gamma   90.00
#
_symmetry.space_group_name_H-M   'P 1'
#
loop_
_entity.id
_entity.type
_entity.pdbx_description
1 polymer ?
#
loop_
_entity_poly.entity_id
_entity_poly.type
_entity_poly.pdbx_seq_one_letter_code
_entity_poly.pdbx_strand_id
1 'polypeptide(L)'
;MFNDNVSKKFKLAYFISSFLLSYLFLIIIMYVQYVETNGKIFPDFQMLVTTKKIAFIFLIILSLCSLSSLFYVKRKISESRSYLRINSEEGRLGYSYNNGSREFILGVLLPVVTTISVPEAPITGIVGVLLIQIILGYFFWNSNELFVNVPLMVFGYSLIVGKKGNQDLLLFIQKQDLKKLLGKNINFVYLGTVTDSNLGIVGEEIGDE
;
A
#
# COMPACT_ATOMS: atom_id res chain seq x y z
N MET A 1 -7.11 13.82 -14.06
CA MET A 1 -5.92 14.12 -14.86
C MET A 1 -4.74 14.21 -13.91
N PHE A 2 -3.82 13.25 -13.97
CA PHE A 2 -2.52 13.43 -13.34
C PHE A 2 -1.77 14.46 -14.19
N ASN A 3 -1.22 15.50 -13.57
CA ASN A 3 -0.25 16.38 -14.22
C ASN A 3 1.01 15.56 -14.51
N ASP A 4 1.98 16.06 -15.26
CA ASP A 4 3.20 15.34 -15.68
C ASP A 4 3.95 14.58 -14.55
N ASN A 5 3.72 14.99 -13.30
CA ASN A 5 4.06 14.26 -12.07
C ASN A 5 2.83 13.62 -11.40
N VAL A 6 3.00 12.40 -10.91
CA VAL A 6 2.03 11.75 -10.01
C VAL A 6 1.66 12.70 -8.86
N SER A 7 0.36 12.96 -8.70
CA SER A 7 -0.12 13.93 -7.72
C SER A 7 0.42 13.60 -6.33
N LYS A 8 0.98 14.61 -5.63
CA LYS A 8 1.42 14.48 -4.23
C LYS A 8 0.33 13.88 -3.33
N LYS A 9 -0.94 14.18 -3.63
CA LYS A 9 -2.10 13.61 -2.92
C LYS A 9 -2.25 12.10 -3.14
N PHE A 10 -2.01 11.63 -4.37
CA PHE A 10 -2.03 10.19 -4.67
C PHE A 10 -0.86 9.48 -4.02
N LYS A 11 0.36 10.02 -4.12
CA LYS A 11 1.54 9.45 -3.44
C LYS A 11 1.31 9.33 -1.93
N LEU A 12 0.77 10.38 -1.30
CA LEU A 12 0.44 10.36 0.13
C LEU A 12 -0.64 9.33 0.47
N ALA A 13 -1.74 9.27 -0.28
CA ALA A 13 -2.78 8.27 -0.05
C ALA A 13 -2.25 6.84 -0.27
N TYR A 14 -1.39 6.64 -1.26
CA TYR A 14 -0.72 5.37 -1.53
C TYR A 14 0.16 4.94 -0.36
N PHE A 15 0.98 5.85 0.16
CA PHE A 15 1.82 5.61 1.33
C PHE A 15 1.00 5.34 2.59
N ILE A 16 -0.02 6.15 2.90
CA ILE A 16 -0.84 5.94 4.10
C ILE A 16 -1.60 4.60 4.02
N SER A 17 -2.08 4.22 2.84
CA SER A 17 -2.82 2.97 2.66
C SER A 17 -1.95 1.71 2.79
N SER A 18 -0.64 1.78 2.56
CA SER A 18 0.23 0.60 2.73
C SER A 18 0.33 0.10 4.17
N PHE A 19 0.04 0.95 5.17
CA PHE A 19 0.09 0.60 6.59
C PHE A 19 -1.21 0.01 7.15
N LEU A 20 -2.28 -0.10 6.36
CA LEU A 20 -3.59 -0.60 6.82
C LEU A 20 -3.45 -1.95 7.53
N LEU A 21 -2.71 -2.87 6.90
CA LEU A 21 -2.55 -4.22 7.41
C LEU A 21 -1.79 -4.23 8.75
N SER A 22 -0.77 -3.37 8.89
CA SER A 22 -0.04 -3.21 10.15
C SER A 22 -0.95 -2.74 11.28
N TYR A 23 -1.82 -1.75 11.03
CA TYR A 23 -2.78 -1.28 12.04
C TYR A 23 -3.80 -2.36 12.41
N LEU A 24 -4.34 -3.08 11.42
CA LEU A 24 -5.27 -4.18 11.67
C LEU A 24 -4.61 -5.30 12.50
N PHE A 25 -3.37 -5.66 12.21
CA PHE A 25 -2.64 -6.64 13.02
C PHE A 25 -2.46 -6.19 14.46
N LEU A 26 -2.08 -4.93 14.70
CA LEU A 26 -1.94 -4.40 16.05
C LEU A 26 -3.27 -4.40 16.81
N ILE A 27 -4.38 -4.04 16.15
CA ILE A 27 -5.73 -4.10 16.73
C ILE A 27 -6.08 -5.54 17.12
N ILE A 28 -5.83 -6.51 16.24
CA ILE A 28 -6.09 -7.93 16.49
C ILE A 28 -5.27 -8.44 17.67
N ILE A 29 -3.96 -8.16 17.71
CA ILE A 29 -3.07 -8.59 18.80
C ILE A 29 -3.53 -8.00 20.14
N MET A 30 -3.82 -6.69 20.19
CA MET A 30 -4.32 -6.05 21.40
C MET A 30 -5.65 -6.65 21.87
N TYR A 31 -6.54 -7.00 20.93
CA TYR A 31 -7.82 -7.63 21.25
C TYR A 31 -7.64 -9.07 21.77
N VAL A 32 -6.86 -9.90 21.09
CA VAL A 32 -6.58 -11.28 21.52
C VAL A 32 -5.97 -11.29 22.91
N GLN A 33 -4.98 -10.44 23.17
CA GLN A 33 -4.36 -10.36 24.49
C GLN A 33 -5.35 -9.89 25.57
N TYR A 34 -6.26 -8.99 25.25
CA TYR A 34 -7.32 -8.59 26.17
C TYR A 34 -8.17 -9.79 26.58
N VAL A 35 -8.57 -10.62 25.61
CA VAL A 35 -9.36 -11.84 25.84
C VAL A 35 -8.59 -12.84 26.68
N GLU A 36 -7.31 -13.07 26.39
CA GLU A 36 -6.44 -13.98 27.15
C GLU A 36 -6.24 -13.53 28.61
N THR A 37 -6.04 -12.24 28.84
CA THR A 37 -5.74 -11.71 30.19
C THR A 37 -6.99 -11.66 31.07
N ASN A 38 -8.15 -11.35 30.50
CA ASN A 38 -9.38 -11.09 31.28
C ASN A 38 -10.39 -12.24 31.19
N GLY A 39 -10.19 -13.22 30.31
CA GLY A 39 -11.11 -14.35 30.08
C GLY A 39 -12.47 -13.93 29.50
N LYS A 40 -12.63 -12.68 29.05
CA LYS A 40 -13.87 -12.12 28.52
C LYS A 40 -13.71 -11.74 27.06
N ILE A 41 -14.69 -12.09 26.23
CA ILE A 41 -14.72 -11.76 24.80
C ILE A 41 -15.01 -10.26 24.59
N PHE A 42 -15.79 -9.65 25.49
CA PHE A 42 -16.16 -8.24 25.42
C PHE A 42 -15.44 -7.43 26.50
N PRO A 43 -14.86 -6.28 26.14
CA PRO A 43 -14.25 -5.40 27.12
C PRO A 43 -15.29 -4.80 28.08
N ASP A 44 -15.03 -4.90 29.38
CA ASP A 44 -15.83 -4.18 30.37
C ASP A 44 -15.68 -2.67 30.10
N PHE A 45 -16.80 -2.01 29.77
CA PHE A 45 -16.92 -0.57 29.58
C PHE A 45 -16.85 0.17 30.93
N GLN A 46 -15.80 -0.08 31.73
CA GLN A 46 -15.53 0.77 32.90
C GLN A 46 -15.05 2.15 32.45
N MET A 47 -15.48 3.18 33.18
CA MET A 47 -15.31 4.62 32.88
C MET A 47 -13.85 5.12 32.89
N LEU A 48 -12.91 4.33 33.43
CA LEU A 48 -11.49 4.70 33.45
C LEU A 48 -10.84 4.44 32.08
N VAL A 49 -10.37 5.52 31.47
CA VAL A 49 -9.59 5.52 30.24
C VAL A 49 -8.18 5.01 30.56
N THR A 50 -7.92 3.74 30.27
CA THR A 50 -6.57 3.17 30.39
C THR A 50 -5.75 3.50 29.15
N THR A 51 -4.42 3.49 29.29
CA THR A 51 -3.48 3.68 28.16
C THR A 51 -3.74 2.71 27.00
N LYS A 52 -4.16 1.48 27.31
CA LYS A 52 -4.59 0.46 26.33
C LYS A 52 -5.84 0.88 25.55
N LYS A 53 -6.85 1.47 26.20
CA LYS A 53 -8.07 1.95 25.51
C LYS A 53 -7.75 3.12 24.57
N ILE A 54 -6.92 4.07 25.01
CA ILE A 54 -6.49 5.21 24.17
C ILE A 54 -5.77 4.69 22.93
N ALA A 55 -4.79 3.81 23.13
CA ALA A 55 -4.02 3.22 22.04
C ALA A 55 -4.91 2.46 21.06
N PHE A 56 -5.88 1.69 21.56
CA PHE A 56 -6.84 0.97 20.74
C PHE A 56 -7.69 1.92 19.88
N ILE A 57 -8.26 2.97 20.48
CA ILE A 57 -9.04 3.98 19.74
C ILE A 57 -8.17 4.67 18.69
N PHE A 58 -6.93 5.03 19.03
CA PHE A 58 -6.00 5.65 18.10
C PHE A 58 -5.68 4.75 16.90
N LEU A 59 -5.43 3.46 17.12
CA LEU A 59 -5.21 2.49 16.06
C LEU A 59 -6.44 2.32 15.16
N ILE A 60 -7.65 2.34 15.73
CA ILE A 60 -8.90 2.31 14.96
C ILE A 60 -8.99 3.53 14.05
N ILE A 61 -8.69 4.74 14.56
CA ILE A 61 -8.67 5.97 13.75
C ILE A 61 -7.65 5.86 12.61
N LEU A 62 -6.41 5.43 12.90
CA LEU A 62 -5.37 5.23 11.89
C LEU A 62 -5.79 4.20 10.82
N SER A 63 -6.42 3.10 11.24
CA SER A 63 -6.95 2.09 10.33
C SER A 63 -8.04 2.64 9.42
N LEU A 64 -8.97 3.45 9.95
CA LEU A 64 -10.02 4.10 9.15
C LEU A 64 -9.44 5.11 8.15
N CYS A 65 -8.45 5.90 8.56
CA CYS A 65 -7.72 6.82 7.67
C CYS A 65 -7.00 6.06 6.54
N SER A 66 -6.35 4.96 6.89
CA SER A 66 -5.64 4.10 5.93
C SER A 66 -6.59 3.41 4.95
N LEU A 67 -7.73 2.93 5.44
CA LEU A 67 -8.79 2.34 4.61
C LEU A 67 -9.41 3.37 3.66
N SER A 68 -9.68 4.59 4.14
CA SER A 68 -10.19 5.68 3.30
C SER A 68 -9.19 6.06 2.19
N SER A 69 -7.90 6.07 2.53
CA SER A 69 -6.81 6.29 1.57
C SER A 69 -6.73 5.18 0.52
N LEU A 70 -6.93 3.92 0.93
CA LEU A 70 -6.97 2.77 0.03
C LEU A 70 -8.12 2.88 -0.97
N PHE A 71 -9.32 3.25 -0.51
CA PHE A 71 -10.45 3.48 -1.41
C PHE A 71 -10.19 4.63 -2.38
N TYR A 72 -9.56 5.72 -1.92
CA TYR A 72 -9.17 6.82 -2.79
C TYR A 72 -8.21 6.37 -3.90
N VAL A 73 -7.16 5.63 -3.53
CA VAL A 73 -6.16 5.10 -4.48
C VAL A 73 -6.83 4.16 -5.49
N LYS A 74 -7.64 3.21 -5.01
CA LYS A 74 -8.37 2.28 -5.86
C LYS A 74 -9.29 3.00 -6.84
N ARG A 75 -10.05 3.99 -6.36
CA ARG A 75 -10.94 4.80 -7.20
C ARG A 75 -10.13 5.54 -8.26
N LYS A 76 -9.01 6.16 -7.90
CA LYS A 76 -8.15 6.88 -8.85
C LYS A 76 -7.54 5.97 -9.93
N ILE A 77 -7.08 4.78 -9.54
CA ILE A 77 -6.60 3.78 -10.51
C ILE A 77 -7.74 3.36 -11.45
N SER A 78 -8.92 3.08 -10.90
CA SER A 78 -10.08 2.67 -11.71
C SER A 78 -10.57 3.77 -12.66
N GLU A 79 -10.63 5.02 -12.20
CA GLU A 79 -10.96 6.19 -13.02
C GLU A 79 -9.96 6.31 -14.17
N SER A 80 -8.66 6.29 -13.88
CA SER A 80 -7.62 6.36 -14.90
C SER A 80 -7.67 5.22 -15.93
N ARG A 81 -8.07 4.01 -15.52
CA ARG A 81 -8.27 2.87 -16.43
C ARG A 81 -9.34 3.16 -17.50
N SER A 82 -10.40 3.89 -17.16
CA SER A 82 -11.47 4.21 -18.11
C SER A 82 -11.00 5.08 -19.30
N TYR A 83 -9.84 5.74 -19.18
CA TYR A 83 -9.22 6.53 -20.24
C TYR A 83 -8.26 5.75 -21.16
N LEU A 84 -8.16 4.42 -20.98
CA LEU A 84 -7.28 3.53 -21.78
C LEU A 84 -7.52 3.60 -23.29
N ARG A 85 -8.75 3.88 -23.73
CA ARG A 85 -9.10 3.88 -25.16
C ARG A 85 -8.52 5.05 -25.97
N ILE A 86 -8.03 6.11 -25.32
CA ILE A 86 -7.72 7.38 -25.99
C ILE A 86 -6.22 7.72 -25.94
N ASN A 87 -5.49 7.31 -24.89
CA ASN A 87 -4.08 7.68 -24.65
C ASN A 87 -3.21 6.45 -24.31
N SER A 88 -3.40 5.34 -25.03
CA SER A 88 -2.61 4.12 -24.81
C SER A 88 -1.20 4.26 -25.40
N GLU A 89 -0.21 3.86 -24.61
CA GLU A 89 1.17 3.67 -25.05
C GLU A 89 1.54 2.19 -24.98
N GLU A 90 2.52 1.77 -25.78
CA GLU A 90 2.98 0.38 -25.83
C GLU A 90 4.14 0.15 -24.86
N GLY A 91 4.12 -1.01 -24.20
CA GLY A 91 5.19 -1.47 -23.33
C GLY A 91 5.18 -2.99 -23.17
N ARG A 92 6.16 -3.52 -22.45
CA ARG A 92 6.23 -4.95 -22.14
C ARG A 92 6.11 -5.17 -20.63
N LEU A 93 5.21 -6.06 -20.23
CA LEU A 93 5.07 -6.41 -18.83
C LEU A 93 6.17 -7.39 -18.43
N GLY A 94 6.89 -7.10 -17.34
CA GLY A 94 7.90 -8.00 -16.81
C GLY A 94 7.31 -9.11 -15.94
N TYR A 95 8.19 -9.93 -15.37
CA TYR A 95 7.83 -11.06 -14.50
C TYR A 95 8.04 -10.78 -13.01
N SER A 96 8.65 -9.64 -12.64
CA SER A 96 8.94 -9.34 -11.24
C SER A 96 7.99 -8.28 -10.69
N TYR A 97 7.63 -8.49 -9.42
CA TYR A 97 7.20 -7.38 -8.57
C TYR A 97 8.37 -6.39 -8.39
N ASN A 98 8.08 -5.17 -7.96
CA ASN A 98 9.13 -4.17 -7.68
C ASN A 98 10.22 -4.79 -6.76
N ASN A 99 11.52 -4.62 -7.03
CA ASN A 99 12.55 -5.35 -6.26
C ASN A 99 12.63 -4.88 -4.80
N GLY A 100 12.41 -3.60 -4.51
CA GLY A 100 12.33 -3.07 -3.13
C GLY A 100 11.09 -3.51 -2.34
N SER A 101 10.16 -4.21 -2.99
CA SER A 101 8.89 -4.69 -2.42
C SER A 101 9.04 -5.57 -1.19
N ARG A 102 9.87 -6.59 -1.34
CA ARG A 102 9.95 -7.72 -0.43
C ARG A 102 10.74 -7.33 0.82
N GLU A 103 11.84 -6.64 0.60
CA GLU A 103 12.70 -6.08 1.64
C GLU A 103 11.94 -5.02 2.47
N PHE A 104 11.07 -4.23 1.84
CA PHE A 104 10.20 -3.30 2.54
C PHE A 104 9.13 -4.00 3.40
N ILE A 105 8.40 -4.99 2.87
CA ILE A 105 7.41 -5.74 3.69
C ILE A 105 8.11 -6.39 4.90
N LEU A 106 9.27 -7.00 4.69
CA LEU A 106 10.02 -7.63 5.77
C LEU A 106 10.61 -6.59 6.73
N GLY A 107 11.02 -5.42 6.26
CA GLY A 107 11.54 -4.33 7.09
C GLY A 107 10.49 -3.55 7.87
N VAL A 108 9.22 -3.58 7.44
CA VAL A 108 8.14 -2.79 8.07
C VAL A 108 7.17 -3.67 8.85
N LEU A 109 6.74 -4.79 8.28
CA LEU A 109 5.75 -5.65 8.90
C LEU A 109 6.36 -6.47 10.03
N LEU A 110 7.60 -6.95 9.85
CA LEU A 110 8.28 -7.75 10.85
C LEU A 110 8.54 -6.94 12.13
N PRO A 111 9.16 -5.75 12.10
CA PRO A 111 9.49 -5.05 13.34
C PRO A 111 8.27 -4.55 14.10
N VAL A 112 7.19 -4.22 13.40
CA VAL A 112 5.90 -3.84 14.01
C VAL A 112 5.25 -5.03 14.73
N VAL A 113 5.39 -6.25 14.17
CA VAL A 113 4.84 -7.48 14.76
C VAL A 113 5.75 -8.04 15.87
N THR A 114 7.07 -7.92 15.74
CA THR A 114 8.03 -8.63 16.62
C THR A 114 8.63 -7.78 17.74
N THR A 115 8.78 -6.47 17.56
CA THR A 115 9.69 -5.66 18.40
C THR A 115 8.99 -4.65 19.28
N ILE A 116 7.69 -4.46 19.09
CA ILE A 116 6.96 -3.46 19.84
C ILE A 116 6.10 -4.20 20.86
N SER A 117 6.47 -4.05 22.14
CA SER A 117 5.70 -4.47 23.32
C SER A 117 4.38 -3.69 23.44
N VAL A 118 3.59 -3.54 22.37
CA VAL A 118 2.25 -2.94 22.40
C VAL A 118 1.40 -3.53 23.53
N PRO A 119 1.49 -4.84 23.82
CA PRO A 119 0.92 -5.45 25.01
C PRO A 119 1.19 -4.78 26.36
N GLU A 120 2.44 -4.37 26.58
CA GLU A 120 2.96 -3.92 27.88
C GLU A 120 3.05 -2.41 27.95
N ALA A 121 3.50 -1.78 26.86
CA ALA A 121 3.70 -0.35 26.70
C ALA A 121 3.05 0.14 25.37
N PRO A 122 1.70 0.17 25.28
CA PRO A 122 0.98 0.44 24.03
C PRO A 122 1.28 1.82 23.45
N ILE A 123 1.48 2.84 24.28
CA ILE A 123 1.78 4.20 23.85
C ILE A 123 3.19 4.27 23.25
N THR A 124 4.19 3.75 23.96
CA THR A 124 5.57 3.64 23.47
C THR A 124 5.59 2.92 22.13
N GLY A 125 4.76 1.89 22.00
CA GLY A 125 4.66 1.16 20.76
C GLY A 125 4.09 1.94 19.59
N ILE A 126 3.00 2.68 19.81
CA ILE A 126 2.45 3.58 18.80
C ILE A 126 3.48 4.63 18.38
N VAL A 127 4.21 5.24 19.34
CA VAL A 127 5.27 6.21 19.04
C VAL A 127 6.35 5.59 18.16
N GLY A 128 6.79 4.36 18.47
CA GLY A 128 7.75 3.64 17.65
C GLY A 128 7.26 3.41 16.21
N VAL A 129 6.01 2.98 16.04
CA VAL A 129 5.38 2.82 14.72
C VAL A 129 5.38 4.14 13.95
N LEU A 130 4.98 5.24 14.59
CA LEU A 130 4.93 6.56 13.94
C LEU A 130 6.33 7.07 13.54
N LEU A 131 7.35 6.87 14.37
CA LEU A 131 8.73 7.24 14.03
C LEU A 131 9.24 6.45 12.83
N ILE A 132 9.00 5.13 12.80
CA ILE A 132 9.34 4.29 11.65
C ILE A 132 8.60 4.80 10.40
N GLN A 133 7.31 5.12 10.51
CA GLN A 133 6.55 5.67 9.39
C GLN A 133 7.09 7.00 8.88
N ILE A 134 7.55 7.89 9.77
CA ILE A 134 8.17 9.16 9.36
C ILE A 134 9.46 8.89 8.57
N ILE A 135 10.32 7.99 9.05
CA ILE A 135 11.56 7.62 8.36
C ILE A 135 11.25 7.00 7.00
N LEU A 136 10.33 6.05 6.94
CA LEU A 136 9.90 5.43 5.68
C LEU A 136 9.25 6.42 4.73
N GLY A 137 8.48 7.38 5.26
CA GLY A 137 7.86 8.45 4.50
C GLY A 137 8.91 9.37 3.89
N TYR A 138 9.97 9.70 4.64
CA TYR A 138 11.11 10.43 4.11
C TYR A 138 11.78 9.68 2.95
N PHE A 139 12.06 8.38 3.12
CA PHE A 139 12.61 7.57 2.03
C PHE A 139 11.66 7.51 0.84
N PHE A 140 10.37 7.25 1.05
CA PHE A 140 9.36 7.19 -0.02
C PHE A 140 9.28 8.46 -0.86
N TRP A 141 9.37 9.62 -0.22
CA TRP A 141 9.29 10.90 -0.93
C TRP A 141 10.54 11.20 -1.76
N ASN A 142 11.69 10.69 -1.31
CA ASN A 142 12.98 10.89 -1.96
C ASN A 142 13.37 9.72 -2.89
N SER A 143 12.68 8.58 -2.79
CA SER A 143 12.92 7.39 -3.60
C SER A 143 12.04 7.38 -4.86
N ASN A 144 12.58 6.80 -5.91
CA ASN A 144 11.91 6.60 -7.20
C ASN A 144 10.94 5.41 -7.20
N GLU A 145 10.84 4.69 -6.09
CA GLU A 145 10.09 3.45 -6.00
C GLU A 145 8.77 3.63 -5.26
N LEU A 146 7.69 3.11 -5.84
CA LEU A 146 6.45 2.90 -5.09
C LEU A 146 6.60 1.66 -4.21
N PHE A 147 6.34 1.82 -2.92
CA PHE A 147 6.30 0.69 -1.99
C PHE A 147 5.24 -0.34 -2.38
N VAL A 148 5.41 -1.56 -1.88
CA VAL A 148 4.30 -2.51 -1.94
C VAL A 148 3.19 -2.05 -1.06
N ASN A 149 2.02 -2.00 -1.65
CA ASN A 149 0.78 -1.81 -0.94
C ASN A 149 0.06 -3.17 -0.87
N VAL A 150 0.41 -3.97 0.14
CA VAL A 150 -0.21 -5.30 0.36
C VAL A 150 -1.73 -5.19 0.47
N PRO A 151 -2.30 -4.19 1.18
CA PRO A 151 -3.74 -3.94 1.14
C PRO A 151 -4.27 -3.79 -0.28
N LEU A 152 -3.64 -2.98 -1.12
CA LEU A 152 -4.04 -2.83 -2.53
C LEU A 152 -3.99 -4.15 -3.31
N MET A 153 -2.98 -4.99 -3.06
CA MET A 153 -2.86 -6.34 -3.64
C MET A 153 -4.00 -7.26 -3.23
N VAL A 154 -4.36 -7.26 -1.95
CA VAL A 154 -5.51 -8.02 -1.43
C VAL A 154 -6.81 -7.52 -2.08
N PHE A 155 -6.94 -6.21 -2.28
CA PHE A 155 -8.11 -5.57 -2.90
C PHE A 155 -8.10 -5.57 -4.44
N GLY A 156 -7.17 -6.31 -5.07
CA GLY A 156 -7.24 -6.72 -6.48
C GLY A 156 -6.31 -5.99 -7.45
N TYR A 157 -5.41 -5.13 -6.98
CA TYR A 157 -4.43 -4.44 -7.82
C TYR A 157 -3.00 -4.72 -7.36
N SER A 158 -2.12 -5.10 -8.29
CA SER A 158 -0.70 -5.32 -8.02
C SER A 158 0.14 -4.32 -8.81
N LEU A 159 1.32 -4.01 -8.30
CA LEU A 159 2.31 -3.18 -8.98
C LEU A 159 3.44 -4.07 -9.52
N ILE A 160 3.73 -3.96 -10.81
CA ILE A 160 4.70 -4.81 -11.53
C ILE A 160 5.69 -3.94 -12.28
N VAL A 161 6.93 -4.42 -12.40
CA VAL A 161 7.95 -3.79 -13.23
C VAL A 161 7.80 -4.28 -14.67
N GLY A 162 7.62 -3.35 -15.59
CA GLY A 162 7.67 -3.54 -17.02
C GLY A 162 8.79 -2.70 -17.65
N LYS A 163 8.85 -2.73 -18.98
CA LYS A 163 9.80 -1.94 -19.77
C LYS A 163 9.11 -1.25 -20.92
N LYS A 164 9.53 -0.03 -21.22
CA LYS A 164 9.25 0.68 -22.48
C LYS A 164 10.59 1.05 -23.11
N GLY A 165 11.00 0.31 -24.14
CA GLY A 165 12.36 0.41 -24.68
C GLY A 165 13.41 0.11 -23.59
N ASN A 166 14.28 1.08 -23.30
CA ASN A 166 15.31 0.99 -22.26
C ASN A 166 14.91 1.56 -20.90
N GLN A 167 13.69 2.10 -20.76
CA GLN A 167 13.22 2.69 -19.50
C GLN A 167 12.38 1.70 -18.68
N ASP A 168 12.58 1.71 -17.37
CA ASP A 168 11.76 0.95 -16.44
C ASP A 168 10.39 1.63 -16.23
N LEU A 169 9.36 0.78 -16.16
CA LEU A 169 7.96 1.19 -16.12
C LEU A 169 7.28 0.51 -14.94
N LEU A 170 6.66 1.28 -14.05
CA LEU A 170 5.87 0.75 -12.94
C LEU A 170 4.41 0.69 -13.35
N LEU A 171 3.83 -0.51 -13.31
CA LEU A 171 2.51 -0.77 -13.87
C LEU A 171 1.54 -1.33 -12.84
N PHE A 172 0.43 -0.62 -12.63
CA PHE A 172 -0.71 -1.17 -11.91
C PHE A 172 -1.48 -2.14 -12.80
N ILE A 173 -1.60 -3.38 -12.35
CA ILE A 173 -2.35 -4.44 -13.02
C ILE A 173 -3.45 -4.98 -12.12
N GLN A 174 -4.59 -5.33 -12.69
CA GLN A 174 -5.61 -6.06 -11.96
C GLN A 174 -5.22 -7.53 -11.80
N LYS A 175 -5.52 -8.10 -10.62
CA LYS A 175 -5.19 -9.49 -10.28
C LYS A 175 -5.71 -10.52 -11.30
N GLN A 176 -6.86 -10.26 -11.92
CA GLN A 176 -7.46 -11.13 -12.94
C GLN A 176 -6.68 -11.13 -14.27
N ASP A 177 -6.05 -10.01 -14.60
CA ASP A 177 -5.31 -9.81 -15.85
C ASP A 177 -3.84 -10.21 -15.70
N LEU A 178 -3.36 -10.28 -14.44
CA LEU A 178 -2.00 -10.65 -14.07
C LEU A 178 -1.47 -11.87 -14.84
N LYS A 179 -2.09 -13.03 -14.65
CA LYS A 179 -1.60 -14.28 -15.25
C LYS A 179 -1.63 -14.26 -16.78
N LYS A 180 -2.53 -13.46 -17.37
CA LYS A 180 -2.72 -13.41 -18.82
C LYS A 180 -1.69 -12.52 -19.50
N LEU A 181 -1.28 -11.43 -18.84
CA LEU A 181 -0.46 -10.37 -19.44
C LEU A 181 1.03 -10.46 -19.07
N LEU A 182 1.41 -11.30 -18.10
CA LEU A 182 2.81 -11.48 -17.69
C LEU A 182 3.70 -11.86 -18.88
N GLY A 183 4.76 -11.07 -19.10
CA GLY A 183 5.73 -11.29 -20.17
C GLY A 183 5.33 -10.79 -21.56
N LYS A 184 4.08 -10.33 -21.72
CA LYS A 184 3.49 -9.94 -22.99
C LYS A 184 3.67 -8.45 -23.31
N ASN A 185 3.50 -8.12 -24.58
CA ASN A 185 3.34 -6.75 -25.04
C ASN A 185 1.94 -6.26 -24.65
N ILE A 186 1.88 -5.08 -24.04
CA ILE A 186 0.66 -4.52 -23.48
C ILE A 186 0.53 -3.05 -23.86
N ASN A 187 -0.71 -2.63 -24.00
CA ASN A 187 -1.04 -1.22 -23.95
C ASN A 187 -1.12 -0.78 -22.49
N PHE A 188 -0.65 0.42 -22.16
CA PHE A 188 -0.80 1.01 -20.84
C PHE A 188 -1.17 2.48 -20.93
N VAL A 189 -1.85 3.00 -19.90
CA VAL A 189 -2.07 4.44 -19.74
C VAL A 189 -1.01 5.00 -18.84
N TYR A 190 -0.33 6.02 -19.33
CA TYR A 190 0.60 6.80 -18.55
C TYR A 190 -0.14 7.62 -17.48
N LEU A 191 0.29 7.47 -16.22
CA LEU A 191 -0.23 8.19 -15.06
C LEU A 191 0.66 9.35 -14.62
N GLY A 192 1.85 9.51 -15.21
CA GLY A 192 2.84 10.49 -14.81
C GLY A 192 4.20 9.85 -14.54
N THR A 193 5.19 10.71 -14.33
CA THR A 193 6.54 10.28 -13.99
C THR A 193 6.64 10.02 -12.49
N VAL A 194 7.39 8.99 -12.13
CA VAL A 194 7.96 8.82 -10.80
C VAL A 194 9.46 8.84 -11.06
N THR A 195 10.14 9.94 -10.70
CA THR A 195 11.58 10.22 -10.91
C THR A 195 12.38 9.03 -11.48
N ASP A 196 12.88 9.16 -12.71
CA ASP A 196 13.61 8.14 -13.50
C ASP A 196 12.80 6.93 -14.01
N SER A 197 11.51 6.82 -13.70
CA SER A 197 10.60 5.79 -14.20
C SER A 197 9.23 6.35 -14.59
N ASN A 198 8.52 5.62 -15.45
CA ASN A 198 7.16 5.99 -15.86
C ASN A 198 6.16 5.16 -15.04
N LEU A 199 5.11 5.80 -14.50
CA LEU A 199 4.02 5.10 -13.83
C LEU A 199 2.85 4.94 -14.80
N GLY A 200 2.26 3.75 -14.85
CA GLY A 200 1.13 3.49 -15.73
C GLY A 200 0.13 2.48 -15.18
N ILE A 201 -0.98 2.32 -15.90
CA ILE A 201 -1.98 1.29 -15.67
C ILE A 201 -2.01 0.37 -16.87
N VAL A 202 -1.95 -0.94 -16.62
CA VAL A 202 -2.05 -1.95 -17.67
C VAL A 202 -3.44 -1.96 -18.31
N GLY A 203 -3.44 -1.93 -19.64
CA GLY A 203 -4.58 -2.13 -20.51
C GLY A 203 -4.68 -3.55 -21.05
N GLU A 204 -4.95 -3.66 -22.34
CA GLU A 204 -5.12 -4.94 -23.04
C GLU A 204 -3.79 -5.42 -23.65
N GLU A 205 -3.72 -6.71 -23.95
CA GLU A 205 -2.64 -7.31 -24.72
C GLU A 205 -2.63 -6.71 -26.13
N ILE A 206 -1.43 -6.37 -26.62
CA ILE A 206 -1.24 -6.06 -28.03
C ILE A 206 -1.00 -7.40 -28.70
N GLY A 207 -1.92 -7.81 -29.59
CA GLY A 207 -1.71 -8.99 -30.42
C GLY A 207 -0.51 -8.73 -31.33
N ASP A 208 0.39 -9.70 -31.43
CA ASP A 208 1.42 -9.69 -32.46
C ASP A 208 0.69 -9.82 -33.82
N GLU A 209 0.70 -8.77 -34.64
CA GLU A 209 0.32 -8.86 -36.07
C GLU A 209 1.32 -9.73 -36.84
#